data_AF-A0A3S3PX67-F1
#
_entry.id   AF-A0A3S3PX67-F1
#
_cell.length_a   1.000
_cell.length_b   1.000
_cell.length_c   1.000
_cell.angle_alpha   90.00
_cell.angle_beta   90.00
_cell.angle_gamma   90.00
#
_symmetry.space_group_name_H-M   'P 1'
#
loop_
_entity.id
_entity.type
_entity.pdbx_description
1 polymer ?
#
loop_
_entity_poly.entity_id
_entity_poly.type
_entity_poly.pdbx_seq_one_letter_code
_entity_poly.pdbx_strand_id
1 'polypeptide(L)'
;MLIKNFIMLTIILSSSTDLLSCFAYPNLFEDDILGINIDRNAVKSQKRLWPSGIVPFFIDHSAYSLRGYIFRAMRHIESKSCLRFRKRKDEKNFIVFVHGKR
;
A
#
# COMPACT_ATOMS: atom_id res chain seq x y z
N MET A 1 10.44 7.31 33.43
CA MET A 1 11.25 7.47 32.20
C MET A 1 10.31 7.39 31.00
N LEU A 2 9.79 8.55 30.61
CA LEU A 2 8.87 8.77 29.49
C LEU A 2 9.68 9.45 28.39
N ILE A 3 9.68 8.92 27.17
CA ILE A 3 10.08 9.67 25.98
C ILE A 3 8.94 9.57 24.98
N LYS A 4 8.02 10.52 25.11
CA LYS A 4 7.22 11.07 24.02
C LYS A 4 7.95 12.34 23.58
N ASN A 5 8.43 12.38 22.34
CA ASN A 5 8.87 13.55 21.56
C ASN A 5 9.04 12.98 20.13
N PHE A 6 8.11 13.02 19.18
CA PHE A 6 7.17 14.07 18.78
C PHE A 6 7.84 15.43 18.56
N ILE A 7 8.74 15.50 17.57
CA ILE A 7 8.82 16.71 16.73
C ILE A 7 8.83 16.24 15.27
N MET A 8 7.69 16.47 14.65
CA MET A 8 7.46 16.51 13.22
C MET A 8 8.41 17.57 12.64
N LEU A 9 9.38 17.16 11.82
CA LEU A 9 10.30 18.09 11.18
C LEU A 9 9.53 18.77 10.03
N THR A 10 9.01 19.96 10.31
CA THR A 10 8.48 20.89 9.31
C THR A 10 9.59 21.31 8.36
N ILE A 11 9.52 20.85 7.11
CA ILE A 11 10.16 21.53 5.98
C ILE A 11 9.06 22.36 5.32
N ILE A 12 8.96 23.62 5.71
CA ILE A 12 8.30 24.64 4.89
C ILE A 12 9.39 25.23 4.01
N LEU A 13 9.23 25.14 2.69
CA LEU A 13 9.47 26.20 1.70
C LEU A 13 9.34 25.63 0.27
N SER A 14 8.11 25.63 -0.26
CA SER A 14 7.85 25.97 -1.66
C SER A 14 6.48 26.62 -1.77
N SER A 15 6.47 27.79 -2.39
CA SER A 15 5.36 28.72 -2.61
C SER A 15 4.06 28.07 -3.12
N SER A 16 2.97 28.34 -2.41
CA SER A 16 1.58 28.51 -2.87
C SER A 16 1.22 27.99 -4.27
N THR A 17 0.83 26.72 -4.36
CA THR A 17 -0.49 26.23 -4.85
C THR A 17 -0.68 24.82 -4.29
N ASP A 18 -1.91 24.43 -3.97
CA ASP A 18 -2.36 23.08 -3.59
C ASP A 18 -2.59 22.80 -2.09
N LEU A 19 -3.39 23.66 -1.45
CA LEU A 19 -4.26 23.26 -0.33
C LEU A 19 -5.24 22.10 -0.68
N LEU A 20 -5.28 21.69 -1.95
CA LEU A 20 -6.07 20.56 -2.49
C LEU A 20 -5.34 19.19 -2.43
N SER A 21 -4.06 19.14 -2.04
CA SER A 21 -3.28 17.89 -2.08
C SER A 21 -3.62 16.89 -0.96
N CYS A 22 -4.15 17.37 0.18
CA CYS A 22 -4.41 16.52 1.35
C CYS A 22 -5.78 15.82 1.31
N PHE A 23 -6.62 16.09 0.32
CA PHE A 23 -7.96 15.45 0.18
C PHE A 23 -8.18 14.99 -1.26
N ALA A 24 -7.13 14.42 -1.87
CA ALA A 24 -7.18 13.98 -3.26
C ALA A 24 -8.25 12.89 -3.49
N TYR A 25 -8.63 12.15 -2.44
CA TYR A 25 -9.62 11.08 -2.51
C TYR A 25 -10.51 11.02 -1.25
N PRO A 26 -11.55 11.88 -1.16
CA PRO A 26 -12.36 12.06 0.05
C PRO A 26 -13.16 10.82 0.49
N ASN A 27 -13.24 9.79 -0.36
CA ASN A 27 -13.89 8.52 -0.08
C ASN A 27 -12.94 7.42 0.42
N LEU A 28 -11.66 7.75 0.63
CA LEU A 28 -10.65 6.83 1.16
C LEU A 28 -10.35 7.15 2.62
N PHE A 29 -10.11 6.10 3.40
CA PHE A 29 -9.52 6.23 4.72
C PHE A 29 -8.04 6.56 4.58
N GLU A 30 -7.53 7.53 5.36
CA GLU A 30 -6.14 8.01 5.29
C GLU A 30 -5.66 8.33 3.85
N ASP A 31 -6.59 8.77 2.98
CA ASP A 31 -6.36 9.17 1.58
C ASP A 31 -5.87 8.08 0.60
N ASP A 32 -5.62 6.84 1.06
CA ASP A 32 -5.13 5.74 0.22
C ASP A 32 -5.72 4.34 0.54
N ILE A 33 -6.60 4.23 1.54
CA ILE A 33 -7.20 2.96 1.96
C ILE A 33 -8.70 2.88 1.60
N LEU A 34 -9.06 1.88 0.80
CA LEU A 34 -10.44 1.57 0.44
C LEU A 34 -11.10 0.59 1.39
N GLY A 35 -12.39 0.80 1.69
CA GLY A 35 -13.30 -0.24 2.18
C GLY A 35 -13.03 -0.72 3.61
N ILE A 36 -12.49 0.14 4.45
CA ILE A 36 -12.13 -0.19 5.82
C ILE A 36 -12.79 0.80 6.79
N ASN A 37 -13.32 0.26 7.89
CA ASN A 37 -13.71 0.99 9.08
C ASN A 37 -13.00 0.32 10.27
N ILE A 38 -11.78 0.78 10.58
CA ILE A 38 -10.95 0.23 11.66
C ILE A 38 -10.36 1.36 12.50
N ASP A 39 -10.35 1.16 13.82
CA ASP A 39 -9.69 2.06 14.77
C ASP A 39 -8.16 1.82 14.87
N ARG A 40 -7.61 0.84 14.13
CA ARG A 40 -6.19 0.43 14.23
C ARG A 40 -5.64 -0.08 12.91
N ASN A 41 -4.39 0.21 12.61
CA ASN A 41 -3.73 -0.06 11.32
C ASN A 41 -3.44 -1.56 11.05
N ALA A 42 -3.77 -2.47 11.97
CA ALA A 42 -3.56 -3.90 11.81
C ALA A 42 -4.88 -4.67 11.74
N VAL A 43 -5.07 -5.43 10.66
CA VAL A 43 -6.23 -6.32 10.49
C VAL A 43 -6.07 -7.56 11.38
N LYS A 44 -6.91 -7.68 12.42
CA LYS A 44 -6.90 -8.81 13.35
C LYS A 44 -7.63 -10.07 12.86
N SER A 45 -8.50 -9.93 11.85
CA SER A 45 -9.31 -11.05 11.37
C SER A 45 -8.49 -11.98 10.48
N GLN A 46 -8.29 -13.22 10.93
CA GLN A 46 -7.57 -14.25 10.17
C GLN A 46 -8.19 -14.50 8.78
N LYS A 47 -9.51 -14.31 8.64
CA LYS A 47 -10.24 -14.49 7.38
C LYS A 47 -9.85 -13.46 6.30
N ARG A 48 -9.21 -12.36 6.70
CA ARG A 48 -8.75 -11.29 5.80
C ARG A 48 -7.24 -11.38 5.49
N LEU A 49 -6.56 -12.42 5.96
CA LEU A 49 -5.17 -12.66 5.66
C LEU A 49 -5.01 -13.52 4.40
N TRP A 50 -3.90 -13.33 3.71
CA TRP A 50 -3.50 -14.20 2.60
C TRP A 50 -3.19 -15.62 3.10
N PRO A 51 -3.89 -16.66 2.60
CA PRO A 51 -3.65 -18.03 3.04
C PRO A 51 -2.20 -18.45 2.79
N SER A 52 -1.62 -19.12 3.78
CA SER A 52 -0.22 -19.62 3.73
C SER A 52 0.83 -18.54 3.44
N GLY A 53 0.49 -17.26 3.61
CA GLY A 53 1.38 -16.14 3.31
C GLY A 53 1.68 -15.97 1.81
N ILE A 54 0.93 -16.62 0.93
CA ILE A 54 1.11 -16.48 -0.52
C ILE A 54 0.22 -15.37 -1.05
N VAL A 55 0.83 -14.40 -1.74
CA VAL A 55 0.15 -13.29 -2.39
C VAL A 55 0.24 -13.46 -3.91
N PRO A 56 -0.80 -14.01 -4.55
CA PRO A 56 -0.85 -14.09 -6.00
C PRO A 56 -0.97 -12.67 -6.59
N PHE A 57 -0.25 -12.39 -7.67
CA PHE A 57 -0.31 -11.08 -8.32
C PHE A 57 -0.32 -11.16 -9.85
N PHE A 58 -0.88 -10.10 -10.45
CA PHE A 58 -0.82 -9.79 -11.86
C PHE A 58 -0.42 -8.32 -12.02
N ILE A 59 0.49 -8.04 -12.96
CA ILE A 59 0.83 -6.67 -13.34
C ILE A 59 0.17 -6.44 -14.69
N ASP A 60 -0.74 -5.48 -14.74
CA ASP A 60 -1.37 -5.06 -15.99
C ASP A 60 -0.36 -4.30 -16.86
N HIS A 61 -0.58 -4.31 -18.17
CA HIS A 61 0.28 -3.61 -19.12
C HIS A 61 0.42 -2.11 -18.79
N SER A 62 -0.65 -1.47 -18.28
CA SER A 62 -0.63 -0.08 -17.84
C SER A 62 0.44 0.21 -16.79
N ALA A 63 0.79 -0.77 -15.94
CA ALA A 63 1.76 -0.62 -14.85
C ALA A 63 3.17 -1.13 -15.19
N TYR A 64 3.44 -1.52 -16.45
CA TYR A 64 4.74 -2.12 -16.82
C TYR A 64 5.93 -1.20 -16.63
N SER A 65 5.75 0.12 -16.77
CA SER A 65 6.81 1.11 -16.49
C SER A 65 7.28 1.06 -15.02
N LEU A 66 6.41 0.65 -14.09
CA LEU A 66 6.69 0.57 -12.65
C LEU A 66 7.16 -0.82 -12.19
N ARG A 67 7.18 -1.83 -13.07
CA ARG A 67 7.47 -3.24 -12.71
C ARG A 67 8.75 -3.41 -11.90
N GLY A 68 9.79 -2.62 -12.19
CA GLY A 68 11.07 -2.68 -11.49
C GLY A 68 10.94 -2.29 -10.01
N TYR A 69 10.15 -1.25 -9.72
CA TYR A 69 9.86 -0.81 -8.36
C TYR A 69 8.94 -1.80 -7.64
N ILE A 70 7.92 -2.30 -8.32
CA ILE A 70 7.00 -3.33 -7.78
C ILE A 70 7.80 -4.55 -7.32
N PHE A 71 8.68 -5.11 -8.17
CA PHE A 71 9.50 -6.27 -7.79
C PHE A 71 10.53 -5.95 -6.70
N ARG A 72 11.05 -4.72 -6.64
CA ARG A 72 11.95 -4.31 -5.55
C ARG A 72 11.22 -4.30 -4.21
N ALA A 73 10.00 -3.77 -4.17
CA ALA A 73 9.17 -3.75 -2.97
C ALA A 73 8.78 -5.18 -2.53
N MET A 74 8.36 -6.03 -3.46
CA MET A 74 8.06 -7.45 -3.18
C MET A 74 9.25 -8.16 -2.53
N ARG A 75 10.46 -8.05 -3.11
CA ARG A 75 11.67 -8.65 -2.55
C ARG A 75 12.01 -8.11 -1.16
N HIS A 76 11.82 -6.81 -0.94
CA HIS A 76 12.05 -6.22 0.37
C HIS A 76 11.15 -6.85 1.43
N ILE A 77 9.84 -6.96 1.14
CA ILE A 77 8.86 -7.59 2.02
C ILE A 77 9.21 -9.07 2.26
N GLU A 78 9.54 -9.81 1.20
CA GLU A 78 9.94 -11.21 1.26
C GLU A 78 11.20 -11.44 2.10
N SER A 79 12.12 -10.49 2.13
CA SER A 79 13.36 -10.58 2.93
C SER A 79 13.15 -10.35 4.43
N LYS A 80 12.01 -9.75 4.82
CA LYS A 80 11.72 -9.33 6.20
C LYS A 80 10.50 -10.03 6.81
N SER A 81 9.83 -10.88 6.03
CA SER A 81 8.60 -11.55 6.45
C SER A 81 8.50 -12.96 5.86
N CYS A 82 7.47 -13.69 6.29
CA CYS A 82 7.12 -14.98 5.72
C CYS A 82 6.24 -14.89 4.46
N LEU A 83 5.90 -13.68 3.99
CA LEU A 83 5.12 -13.50 2.78
C LEU A 83 5.91 -13.91 1.53
N ARG A 84 5.20 -14.43 0.52
CA ARG A 84 5.75 -14.80 -0.78
C ARG A 84 4.83 -14.33 -1.91
N PHE A 85 5.37 -13.58 -2.85
CA PHE A 85 4.65 -13.12 -4.03
C PHE A 85 4.80 -14.13 -5.16
N ARG A 86 3.69 -14.51 -5.79
CA ARG A 86 3.69 -15.45 -6.92
C ARG A 86 2.88 -14.89 -8.07
N LYS A 87 3.37 -15.06 -9.30
CA LYS A 87 2.54 -14.77 -10.48
C LYS A 87 1.28 -15.62 -10.41
N ARG A 88 0.14 -14.96 -10.55
CA ARG A 88 -1.18 -15.60 -10.57
C ARG A 88 -1.23 -16.68 -11.66
N LYS A 89 -1.89 -17.79 -11.35
CA LYS A 89 -2.30 -18.84 -12.29
C LYS A 89 -3.83 -18.83 -12.39
N ASP A 90 -4.49 -19.46 -11.42
CA ASP A 90 -5.93 -19.73 -11.37
C ASP A 90 -6.59 -19.21 -10.08
N GLU A 91 -5.83 -18.50 -9.23
CA GLU A 91 -6.33 -18.01 -7.95
C GLU A 91 -7.47 -17.00 -8.15
N LYS A 92 -8.55 -17.15 -7.35
CA LYS A 92 -9.69 -16.24 -7.34
C LYS A 92 -9.37 -14.90 -6.68
N ASN A 93 -8.56 -14.93 -5.63
CA ASN A 93 -8.13 -13.74 -4.88
C ASN A 93 -6.66 -13.47 -5.20
N PHE A 94 -6.36 -12.27 -5.70
CA PHE A 94 -5.03 -11.86 -6.14
C PHE A 94 -4.95 -10.32 -6.21
N ILE A 95 -3.73 -9.80 -6.21
CA ILE A 95 -3.48 -8.36 -6.41
C ILE A 95 -3.33 -8.08 -7.90
N VAL A 96 -3.97 -7.00 -8.36
CA VAL A 96 -3.76 -6.43 -9.70
C VAL A 96 -3.03 -5.11 -9.54
N PHE A 97 -1.81 -5.03 -10.08
CA PHE A 97 -1.12 -3.75 -10.22
C PHE A 97 -1.56 -3.10 -11.53
N VAL A 98 -2.20 -1.95 -11.43
CA VAL A 98 -2.64 -1.10 -12.56
C VAL A 98 -2.06 0.29 -12.38
N HIS A 99 -1.90 1.03 -13.49
CA HIS A 99 -1.67 2.46 -13.38
C HIS A 99 -3.02 3.14 -13.13
N GLY A 100 -3.19 3.73 -11.95
CA GLY A 100 -4.38 4.51 -11.64
C GLY A 100 -4.57 5.64 -12.66
N LYS A 101 -5.81 5.84 -13.10
CA LYS A 101 -6.18 7.06 -13.82
C LYS A 101 -6.46 8.12 -12.75
N ARG A 102 -5.83 9.28 -12.89
CA ARG A 102 -6.20 10.48 -12.12
C ARG A 102 -7.60 10.93 -12.53
#